data_AF-A0A8J7KTW8-F1
#
_entry.id   AF-A0A8J7KTW8-F1
#
_cell.length_a   1.000
_cell.length_b   1.000
_cell.length_c   1.000
_cell.angle_alpha   90.00
_cell.angle_beta   90.00
_cell.angle_gamma   90.00
#
_symmetry.space_group_name_H-M   'P 1'
#
loop_
_entity.id
_entity.type
_entity.pdbx_description
1 polymer ?
#
loop_
_entity_poly.entity_id
_entity_poly.type
_entity_poly.pdbx_seq_one_letter_code
_entity_poly.pdbx_strand_id
1 'polypeptide(L)'
;MSIFIIYTGFGLITGERISSLGIIRSLGLTRKKLNGILIVALTTYLSMGVALFLGIVVSFNIIRIYLIKPIKEVEQHVLNLAQGDFSVPVPKMISKKKDEFGVVAKAFIQMQSEVSNIISEVITKSSEVDLGAKNLSKTSKEMSSTSQELANTMEQVAEGATSQVEHLQGILKSLQELEMSIKSANDGLSQVERESDVAESKAIGHEMNSKMK
;
A
#
# COMPACT_ATOMS: atom_id res chain seq x y z
N MET A 1 59.90 -28.61 -114.17
CA MET A 1 61.13 -29.21 -113.63
C MET A 1 60.83 -29.62 -112.20
N SER A 2 61.14 -30.87 -111.88
CA SER A 2 60.46 -31.72 -110.91
C SER A 2 60.94 -31.54 -109.46
N ILE A 3 60.20 -32.18 -108.53
CA ILE A 3 60.66 -32.80 -107.26
C ILE A 3 60.86 -31.80 -106.08
N PHE A 4 60.32 -31.96 -104.87
CA PHE A 4 59.70 -33.10 -104.17
C PHE A 4 58.82 -32.60 -103.02
N ILE A 5 57.67 -33.27 -102.82
CA ILE A 5 56.83 -33.20 -101.63
C ILE A 5 57.35 -34.28 -100.66
N ILE A 6 57.60 -33.95 -99.40
CA ILE A 6 57.57 -34.94 -98.31
C ILE A 6 56.47 -34.52 -97.34
N TYR A 7 55.40 -35.30 -97.39
CA TYR A 7 54.27 -35.29 -96.48
C TYR A 7 54.65 -36.16 -95.28
N THR A 8 54.78 -35.57 -94.09
CA THR A 8 54.55 -36.24 -92.81
C THR A 8 53.56 -35.34 -92.09
N GLY A 9 52.26 -35.55 -92.29
CA GLY A 9 51.53 -36.53 -91.52
C GLY A 9 51.25 -35.96 -90.12
N PHE A 10 50.03 -35.48 -89.91
CA PHE A 10 49.46 -35.21 -88.57
C PHE A 10 49.91 -33.91 -87.87
N GLY A 11 49.51 -32.73 -88.37
CA GLY A 11 49.87 -31.47 -87.71
C GLY A 11 48.93 -30.31 -88.00
N LEU A 12 47.66 -30.39 -87.61
CA LEU A 12 46.79 -29.19 -87.62
C LEU A 12 45.74 -29.13 -86.49
N ILE A 13 45.50 -30.20 -85.73
CA ILE A 13 44.67 -30.14 -84.49
C ILE A 13 45.54 -29.79 -83.26
N THR A 14 46.85 -29.61 -83.46
CA THR A 14 47.82 -29.51 -82.37
C THR A 14 48.29 -28.08 -82.08
N GLY A 15 48.06 -27.09 -82.96
CA GLY A 15 48.63 -25.74 -82.83
C GLY A 15 48.32 -25.02 -81.50
N GLU A 16 47.06 -25.00 -81.08
CA GLU A 16 46.69 -24.35 -79.80
C GLU A 16 47.06 -25.17 -78.56
N ARG A 17 47.10 -26.50 -78.68
CA ARG A 17 47.54 -27.36 -77.57
C ARG A 17 49.05 -27.36 -77.41
N ILE A 18 49.84 -27.27 -78.48
CA ILE A 18 51.30 -27.19 -78.41
C ILE A 18 51.74 -25.79 -77.95
N SER A 19 51.06 -24.71 -78.33
CA SER A 19 51.43 -23.35 -77.89
C SER A 19 51.22 -23.17 -76.37
N SER A 20 50.09 -23.61 -75.83
CA SER A 20 49.84 -23.58 -74.38
C SER A 20 50.73 -24.54 -73.59
N LEU A 21 50.96 -25.78 -74.06
CA LEU A 21 51.91 -26.70 -73.42
C LEU A 21 53.38 -26.25 -73.54
N GLY A 22 53.74 -25.57 -74.63
CA GLY A 22 55.07 -25.01 -74.88
C GLY A 22 55.39 -23.84 -73.96
N ILE A 23 54.44 -22.94 -73.72
CA ILE A 23 54.58 -21.83 -72.75
C ILE A 23 54.73 -22.37 -71.33
N ILE A 24 54.00 -23.42 -70.96
CA ILE A 24 54.11 -24.04 -69.63
C ILE A 24 55.49 -24.71 -69.44
N ARG A 25 56.05 -25.33 -70.49
CA ARG A 25 57.39 -25.92 -70.46
C ARG A 25 58.51 -24.86 -70.49
N SER A 26 58.35 -23.77 -71.24
CA SER A 26 59.38 -22.71 -71.37
C SER A 26 59.54 -21.87 -70.10
N LEU A 27 58.50 -21.81 -69.25
CA LEU A 27 58.56 -21.23 -67.91
C LEU A 27 59.20 -22.16 -66.85
N GLY A 28 59.64 -23.37 -67.22
CA GLY A 28 60.26 -24.34 -66.30
C GLY A 28 59.29 -24.89 -65.23
N LEU A 29 57.99 -24.72 -65.43
CA LEU A 29 56.94 -25.08 -64.49
C LEU A 29 56.42 -26.51 -64.78
N THR A 30 57.08 -27.51 -64.21
CA THR A 30 56.61 -28.91 -64.24
C THR A 30 55.24 -29.02 -63.58
N ARG A 31 54.30 -29.86 -64.08
CA ARG A 31 52.97 -30.07 -63.47
C ARG A 31 52.99 -30.32 -61.96
N LYS A 32 54.05 -30.94 -61.43
CA LYS A 32 54.28 -31.10 -59.99
C LYS A 32 54.36 -29.76 -59.22
N LYS A 33 55.01 -28.73 -59.77
CA LYS A 33 55.12 -27.39 -59.16
C LYS A 33 53.76 -26.66 -59.17
N LEU A 34 53.00 -26.73 -60.27
CA LEU A 34 51.65 -26.14 -60.34
C LEU A 34 50.71 -26.76 -59.31
N ASN A 35 50.68 -28.09 -59.20
CA ASN A 35 49.81 -28.77 -58.23
C ASN A 35 50.22 -28.46 -56.78
N GLY A 36 51.51 -28.29 -56.50
CA GLY A 36 51.99 -27.84 -55.19
C GLY A 36 51.49 -26.45 -54.81
N ILE A 37 51.56 -25.48 -55.74
CA ILE A 37 51.04 -24.12 -55.52
C ILE A 37 49.53 -24.14 -55.28
N LEU A 38 48.78 -24.93 -56.08
CA LEU A 38 47.33 -25.04 -55.93
C LEU A 38 46.93 -25.67 -54.58
N ILE A 39 47.63 -26.71 -54.13
CA ILE A 39 47.37 -27.35 -52.83
C ILE A 39 47.65 -26.36 -51.69
N VAL A 40 48.78 -25.65 -51.73
CA VAL A 40 49.13 -24.65 -50.68
C VAL A 40 48.12 -23.49 -50.66
N ALA A 41 47.68 -23.01 -51.82
CA ALA A 41 46.65 -21.97 -51.89
C ALA A 41 45.32 -22.46 -51.29
N LEU A 42 44.86 -23.66 -51.66
CA LEU A 42 43.62 -24.25 -51.16
C LEU A 42 43.65 -24.48 -49.64
N THR A 43 44.76 -25.02 -49.10
CA THR A 43 44.88 -25.24 -47.65
C THR A 43 44.97 -23.93 -46.88
N THR A 44 45.56 -22.88 -47.45
CA THR A 44 45.60 -21.53 -46.85
C THR A 44 44.21 -20.88 -46.82
N TYR A 45 43.44 -20.96 -47.90
CA TYR A 45 42.07 -20.45 -47.91
C TYR A 45 41.15 -21.26 -46.99
N LEU A 46 41.33 -22.59 -46.92
CA LEU A 46 40.58 -23.44 -46.01
C LEU A 46 40.89 -23.13 -44.54
N SER A 47 42.17 -22.97 -44.17
CA SER A 47 42.55 -22.64 -42.80
C SER A 47 42.06 -21.24 -42.39
N MET A 48 42.09 -20.26 -43.30
CA MET A 48 41.50 -18.94 -43.10
C MET A 48 39.99 -19.02 -42.86
N GLY A 49 39.28 -19.81 -43.69
CA GLY A 49 37.84 -20.02 -43.55
C GLY A 49 37.46 -20.67 -42.22
N VAL A 50 38.21 -21.70 -41.80
CA VAL A 50 38.01 -22.37 -40.50
C VAL A 50 38.28 -21.39 -39.33
N ALA A 51 39.34 -20.59 -39.40
CA ALA A 51 39.66 -19.61 -38.37
C ALA A 51 38.56 -18.55 -38.24
N LEU A 52 38.03 -18.04 -39.36
CA LEU A 52 36.90 -17.09 -39.36
C LEU A 52 35.63 -17.72 -38.78
N PHE A 53 35.32 -18.96 -39.19
CA PHE A 53 34.15 -19.67 -38.67
C PHE A 53 34.25 -19.86 -37.15
N LEU A 54 35.39 -20.32 -36.64
CA LEU A 54 35.62 -20.46 -35.20
C LEU A 54 35.54 -19.11 -34.47
N GLY A 55 36.08 -18.03 -35.06
CA GLY A 55 35.99 -16.68 -34.51
C GLY A 55 34.55 -16.18 -34.35
N ILE A 56 33.68 -16.46 -35.33
CA ILE A 56 32.25 -16.13 -35.26
C ILE A 56 31.57 -16.95 -34.17
N VAL A 57 31.82 -18.26 -34.12
CA VAL A 57 31.21 -19.15 -33.12
C VAL A 57 31.59 -18.73 -31.69
N VAL A 58 32.87 -18.41 -31.45
CA VAL A 58 33.35 -17.96 -30.13
C VAL A 58 32.73 -16.60 -29.77
N SER A 59 32.77 -15.63 -30.68
CA SER A 59 32.17 -14.31 -30.45
C SER A 59 30.68 -14.39 -30.12
N PHE A 60 29.93 -15.21 -30.86
CA PHE A 60 28.51 -15.42 -30.61
C PHE A 60 28.23 -16.02 -29.22
N ASN A 61 29.04 -17.01 -28.80
CA ASN A 61 28.90 -17.61 -27.48
C ASN A 61 29.24 -16.61 -26.35
N ILE A 62 30.28 -15.79 -26.53
CA ILE A 62 30.65 -14.75 -25.56
C ILE A 62 29.49 -13.75 -25.40
N ILE A 63 28.94 -13.23 -26.50
CA ILE A 63 27.81 -12.29 -26.44
C ILE A 63 26.61 -12.93 -25.72
N ARG A 64 26.28 -14.17 -26.06
CA ARG A 64 25.13 -14.87 -25.46
C ARG A 64 25.30 -15.05 -23.95
N ILE A 65 26.48 -15.47 -23.50
CA ILE A 65 26.74 -15.81 -22.10
C ILE A 65 26.95 -14.56 -21.25
N TYR A 66 27.68 -13.57 -21.75
CA TYR A 66 28.10 -12.42 -20.96
C TYR A 66 27.16 -11.21 -21.06
N LEU A 67 26.38 -11.07 -22.14
CA LEU A 67 25.46 -9.95 -22.36
C LEU A 67 24.00 -10.39 -22.31
N ILE A 68 23.59 -11.34 -23.16
CA ILE A 68 22.16 -11.68 -23.32
C ILE A 68 21.60 -12.38 -22.08
N LYS A 69 22.32 -13.36 -21.53
CA LYS A 69 21.85 -14.14 -20.39
C LYS A 69 21.61 -13.28 -19.12
N PRO A 70 22.55 -12.43 -18.67
CA PRO A 70 22.32 -11.56 -17.51
C PRO A 70 21.15 -10.58 -17.71
N ILE A 71 20.97 -10.03 -18.91
CA ILE A 71 19.85 -9.14 -19.21
C ILE A 71 18.51 -9.85 -19.02
N LYS A 72 18.38 -11.08 -19.55
CA LYS A 72 17.16 -11.88 -19.38
C LYS A 72 16.89 -12.25 -17.93
N GLU A 73 17.91 -12.53 -17.13
CA GLU A 73 17.73 -12.82 -15.71
C GLU A 73 17.25 -11.58 -14.93
N VAL A 74 17.78 -10.39 -15.24
CA VAL A 74 17.28 -9.12 -14.66
C VAL A 74 15.85 -8.84 -15.11
N GLU A 75 15.55 -9.01 -16.40
CA GLU A 75 14.21 -8.85 -16.96
C GLU A 75 13.18 -9.73 -16.24
N GLN A 76 13.46 -11.03 -16.12
CA GLN A 76 12.58 -11.97 -15.41
C GLN A 76 12.38 -11.57 -13.95
N HIS A 77 13.43 -11.10 -13.29
CA HIS A 77 13.32 -10.65 -11.91
C HIS A 77 12.45 -9.41 -11.77
N VAL A 78 12.63 -8.42 -12.65
CA VAL A 78 11.79 -7.21 -12.69
C VAL A 78 10.33 -7.56 -13.00
N LEU A 79 10.08 -8.54 -13.87
CA LEU A 79 8.73 -9.02 -14.14
C LEU A 79 8.06 -9.67 -12.92
N ASN A 80 8.81 -10.33 -12.04
CA ASN A 80 8.28 -10.85 -10.77
C ASN A 80 7.94 -9.71 -9.82
N LEU A 81 8.82 -8.70 -9.71
CA LEU A 81 8.54 -7.49 -8.91
C LEU A 81 7.30 -6.75 -9.44
N ALA A 82 7.13 -6.67 -10.76
CA ALA A 82 5.97 -6.03 -11.39
C ALA A 82 4.66 -6.79 -11.12
N GLN A 83 4.73 -8.10 -10.84
CA GLN A 83 3.59 -8.91 -10.40
C GLN A 83 3.29 -8.73 -8.89
N GLY A 84 4.07 -7.91 -8.18
CA GLY A 84 3.91 -7.66 -6.75
C GLY A 84 4.62 -8.68 -5.85
N ASP A 85 5.42 -9.59 -6.41
CA ASP A 85 6.20 -10.53 -5.63
C ASP A 85 7.59 -9.96 -5.31
N PHE A 86 7.67 -9.28 -4.16
CA PHE A 86 8.93 -8.75 -3.62
C PHE A 86 9.70 -9.78 -2.77
N SER A 87 9.23 -11.02 -2.65
CA SER A 87 9.83 -12.05 -1.79
C SER A 87 11.00 -12.79 -2.44
N VAL A 88 11.10 -12.75 -3.77
CA VAL A 88 12.15 -13.44 -4.52
C VAL A 88 13.47 -12.66 -4.41
N PRO A 89 14.58 -13.26 -3.95
CA PRO A 89 15.87 -12.57 -3.91
C PRO A 89 16.48 -12.46 -5.31
N VAL A 90 17.12 -11.32 -5.62
CA VAL A 90 17.90 -11.15 -6.86
C VAL A 90 19.00 -12.22 -6.94
N PRO A 91 19.16 -12.91 -8.09
CA PRO A 91 20.20 -13.92 -8.26
C PRO A 91 21.61 -13.40 -7.92
N LYS A 92 22.27 -14.09 -6.96
CA LYS A 92 23.63 -13.75 -6.49
C LYS A 92 24.67 -13.67 -7.62
N MET A 93 24.42 -14.38 -8.73
CA MET A 93 25.31 -14.45 -9.88
C MET A 93 25.44 -13.09 -10.61
N ILE A 94 24.41 -12.24 -10.58
CA ILE A 94 24.41 -10.91 -11.21
C ILE A 94 24.92 -9.86 -10.23
N SER A 95 24.48 -9.92 -8.98
CA SER A 95 24.88 -8.96 -7.92
C SER A 95 26.39 -8.97 -7.61
N LYS A 96 27.06 -10.11 -7.81
CA LYS A 96 28.52 -10.25 -7.59
C LYS A 96 29.38 -9.75 -8.76
N LYS A 97 28.78 -9.39 -9.90
CA LYS A 97 29.54 -8.81 -11.01
C LYS A 97 30.08 -7.43 -10.62
N LYS A 98 31.26 -7.12 -11.13
CA LYS A 98 31.93 -5.81 -10.98
C LYS A 98 31.77 -4.91 -12.22
N ASP A 99 30.95 -5.36 -13.17
CA ASP A 99 30.61 -4.62 -14.39
C ASP A 99 29.34 -3.76 -14.16
N GLU A 100 28.91 -3.06 -15.20
CA GLU A 100 27.73 -2.20 -15.22
C GLU A 100 26.45 -2.98 -14.88
N PHE A 101 26.38 -4.26 -15.26
CA PHE A 101 25.24 -5.11 -14.93
C PHE A 101 25.19 -5.41 -13.43
N GLY A 102 26.34 -5.56 -12.78
CA GLY A 102 26.43 -5.67 -11.31
C GLY A 102 25.97 -4.41 -10.58
N VAL A 103 26.28 -3.21 -11.11
CA VAL A 103 25.80 -1.94 -10.55
C VAL A 103 24.29 -1.82 -10.67
N VAL A 104 23.74 -2.11 -11.86
CA VAL A 104 22.28 -2.09 -12.11
C VAL A 104 21.57 -3.09 -11.21
N ALA A 105 22.09 -4.31 -11.08
CA ALA A 105 21.52 -5.33 -10.20
C ALA A 105 21.48 -4.89 -8.72
N LYS A 106 22.52 -4.20 -8.22
CA LYS A 106 22.54 -3.66 -6.86
C LYS A 106 21.51 -2.56 -6.65
N ALA A 107 21.35 -1.66 -7.64
CA ALA A 107 20.32 -0.62 -7.58
C ALA A 107 18.91 -1.24 -7.52
N PHE A 108 18.65 -2.30 -8.30
CA PHE A 108 17.40 -3.05 -8.22
C PHE A 108 17.19 -3.73 -6.87
N ILE A 109 18.22 -4.34 -6.27
CA ILE A 109 18.14 -4.93 -4.92
C ILE A 109 17.74 -3.86 -3.89
N GLN A 110 18.38 -2.69 -3.97
CA GLN A 110 18.08 -1.59 -3.06
C GLN A 110 16.63 -1.13 -3.25
N MET A 111 16.18 -0.91 -4.49
CA MET A 111 14.79 -0.54 -4.78
C MET A 111 13.80 -1.59 -4.26
N GLN A 112 14.05 -2.88 -4.48
CA GLN A 112 13.22 -3.97 -3.97
C GLN A 112 13.12 -3.92 -2.44
N SER A 113 14.25 -3.72 -1.76
CA SER A 113 14.29 -3.61 -0.29
C SER A 113 13.49 -2.41 0.21
N GLU A 114 13.66 -1.24 -0.39
CA GLU A 114 12.93 -0.03 0.00
C GLU A 114 11.42 -0.19 -0.21
N VAL A 115 11.00 -0.75 -1.36
CA VAL A 115 9.58 -1.01 -1.62
C VAL A 115 9.00 -2.03 -0.63
N SER A 116 9.73 -3.09 -0.31
CA SER A 116 9.33 -4.07 0.70
C SER A 116 9.17 -3.45 2.09
N ASN A 117 10.07 -2.52 2.45
CA ASN A 117 9.99 -1.79 3.71
C ASN A 117 8.74 -0.89 3.75
N ILE A 118 8.48 -0.14 2.67
CA ILE A 118 7.27 0.70 2.54
C ILE A 118 6.01 -0.14 2.70
N ILE A 119 5.92 -1.30 2.01
CA ILE A 119 4.77 -2.21 2.13
C ILE A 119 4.60 -2.69 3.57
N SER A 120 5.69 -3.05 4.25
CA SER A 120 5.67 -3.51 5.64
C SER A 120 5.19 -2.41 6.61
N GLU A 121 5.62 -1.18 6.38
CA GLU A 121 5.17 -0.02 7.14
C GLU A 121 3.68 0.26 6.91
N VAL A 122 3.22 0.21 5.66
CA VAL A 122 1.80 0.38 5.31
C VAL A 122 0.94 -0.70 5.99
N ILE A 123 1.37 -1.97 6.00
CA ILE A 123 0.66 -3.05 6.70
C ILE A 123 0.58 -2.76 8.19
N THR A 124 1.70 -2.35 8.80
CA THR A 124 1.78 -2.03 10.23
C THR A 124 0.84 -0.87 10.59
N LYS A 125 0.88 0.23 9.82
CA LYS A 125 0.00 1.39 10.02
C LYS A 125 -1.46 1.08 9.77
N SER A 126 -1.77 0.24 8.79
CA SER A 126 -3.14 -0.23 8.55
C SER A 126 -3.67 -1.05 9.74
N SER A 127 -2.81 -1.87 10.36
CA SER A 127 -3.16 -2.60 11.59
C SER A 127 -3.37 -1.67 12.78
N GLU A 128 -2.56 -0.63 12.94
CA GLU A 128 -2.76 0.40 13.97
C GLU A 128 -4.11 1.11 13.79
N VAL A 129 -4.47 1.46 12.55
CA VAL A 129 -5.76 2.08 12.22
C VAL A 129 -6.94 1.14 12.51
N ASP A 130 -6.85 -0.15 12.15
CA ASP A 130 -7.89 -1.15 12.47
C ASP A 130 -8.11 -1.29 13.99
N LEU A 131 -7.02 -1.35 14.76
CA LEU A 131 -7.09 -1.36 16.23
C LEU A 131 -7.71 -0.08 16.78
N GLY A 132 -7.32 1.08 16.24
CA GLY A 132 -7.91 2.37 16.60
C GLY A 132 -9.41 2.43 16.34
N ALA A 133 -9.86 1.95 15.17
CA ALA A 133 -11.27 1.88 14.80
C ALA A 133 -12.07 0.94 15.71
N LYS A 134 -11.49 -0.21 16.09
CA LYS A 134 -12.12 -1.13 17.07
C LYS A 134 -12.28 -0.49 18.44
N ASN A 135 -11.25 0.20 18.93
CA ASN A 135 -11.31 0.93 20.19
C ASN A 135 -12.36 2.05 20.15
N LEU A 136 -12.38 2.85 19.07
CA LEU A 136 -13.38 3.89 18.88
C LEU A 136 -14.80 3.31 18.87
N SER A 137 -15.03 2.21 18.14
CA SER A 137 -16.34 1.54 18.12
C SER A 137 -16.77 1.08 19.50
N LYS A 138 -15.83 0.52 20.29
CA LYS A 138 -16.08 0.13 21.68
C LYS A 138 -16.47 1.35 22.53
N THR A 139 -15.69 2.43 22.49
CA THR A 139 -15.97 3.66 23.23
C THR A 139 -17.29 4.30 22.80
N SER A 140 -17.65 4.28 21.51
CA SER A 140 -18.94 4.78 21.03
C SER A 140 -20.12 3.95 21.58
N LYS A 141 -19.97 2.61 21.67
CA LYS A 141 -20.99 1.76 22.29
C LYS A 141 -21.15 2.05 23.78
N GLU A 142 -20.05 2.20 24.50
CA GLU A 142 -20.06 2.60 25.91
C GLU A 142 -20.73 3.96 26.10
N MET A 143 -20.35 4.96 25.29
CA MET A 143 -20.97 6.29 25.31
C MET A 143 -22.48 6.25 25.04
N SER A 144 -22.92 5.43 24.08
CA SER A 144 -24.35 5.26 23.79
C SER A 144 -25.09 4.66 25.00
N SER A 145 -24.49 3.69 25.68
CA SER A 145 -25.06 3.09 26.89
C SER A 145 -25.16 4.11 28.03
N THR A 146 -24.09 4.86 28.28
CA THR A 146 -24.08 5.92 29.30
C THR A 146 -25.07 7.03 28.98
N SER A 147 -25.23 7.39 27.70
CA SER A 147 -26.22 8.39 27.28
C SER A 147 -27.65 7.92 27.53
N GLN A 148 -27.93 6.62 27.34
CA GLN A 148 -29.23 6.04 27.65
C GLN A 148 -29.49 6.04 29.17
N GLU A 149 -28.49 5.70 29.97
CA GLU A 149 -28.58 5.75 31.44
C GLU A 149 -28.81 7.18 31.95
N LEU A 150 -28.14 8.16 31.34
CA LEU A 150 -28.34 9.57 31.63
C LEU A 150 -29.76 10.03 31.27
N ALA A 151 -30.29 9.62 30.12
CA ALA A 151 -31.66 9.93 29.73
C ALA A 151 -32.68 9.38 30.75
N ASN A 152 -32.50 8.13 31.18
CA ASN A 152 -33.36 7.51 32.20
C ASN A 152 -33.26 8.25 33.55
N THR A 153 -32.06 8.68 33.93
CA THR A 153 -31.87 9.47 35.16
C THR A 153 -32.56 10.83 35.07
N MET A 154 -32.54 11.48 33.91
CA MET A 154 -33.24 12.74 33.69
C MET A 154 -34.76 12.59 33.74
N GLU A 155 -35.29 11.45 33.29
CA GLU A 155 -36.70 11.11 33.45
C GLU A 155 -37.07 10.98 34.94
N GLN A 156 -36.27 10.27 35.73
CA GLN A 156 -36.46 10.17 37.18
C GLN A 156 -36.36 11.53 37.89
N VAL A 157 -35.46 12.41 37.44
CA VAL A 157 -35.36 13.78 37.98
C VAL A 157 -36.62 14.59 37.66
N ALA A 158 -37.14 14.46 36.44
CA ALA A 158 -38.38 15.13 36.05
C ALA A 158 -39.57 14.62 36.88
N GLU A 159 -39.71 13.31 37.06
CA GLU A 159 -40.73 12.70 37.93
C GLU A 159 -40.60 13.19 39.38
N GLY A 160 -39.39 13.22 39.92
CA GLY A 160 -39.11 13.73 41.26
C GLY A 160 -39.47 15.22 41.41
N ALA A 161 -39.19 16.03 40.39
CA ALA A 161 -39.58 17.44 40.37
C ALA A 161 -41.12 17.61 40.32
N THR A 162 -41.83 16.79 39.53
CA THR A 162 -43.29 16.78 39.52
C THR A 162 -43.87 16.41 40.89
N SER A 163 -43.35 15.35 41.52
CA SER A 163 -43.75 14.97 42.87
C SER A 163 -43.48 16.09 43.89
N GLN A 164 -42.36 16.81 43.75
CA GLN A 164 -42.05 17.94 44.61
C GLN A 164 -43.04 19.10 44.45
N VAL A 165 -43.54 19.35 43.24
CA VAL A 165 -44.62 20.33 42.99
C VAL A 165 -45.92 19.90 43.68
N GLU A 166 -46.31 18.63 43.59
CA GLU A 166 -47.49 18.11 44.27
C GLU A 166 -47.39 18.26 45.80
N HIS A 167 -46.22 17.96 46.37
CA HIS A 167 -45.96 18.17 47.79
C HIS A 167 -46.06 19.64 48.20
N LEU A 168 -45.53 20.56 47.38
CA LEU A 168 -45.66 22.01 47.63
C LEU A 168 -47.11 22.48 47.58
N GLN A 169 -47.93 21.95 46.67
CA GLN A 169 -49.37 22.24 46.64
C GLN A 169 -50.07 21.75 47.93
N GLY A 170 -49.70 20.57 48.43
CA GLY A 170 -50.17 20.06 49.72
C GLY A 170 -49.81 20.97 50.88
N ILE A 171 -48.55 21.45 50.94
CA ILE A 171 -48.08 22.39 51.96
C ILE A 171 -48.85 23.71 51.90
N LEU A 172 -49.08 24.27 50.70
CA LEU A 172 -49.86 25.49 50.52
C LEU A 172 -51.29 25.33 51.05
N LYS A 173 -51.92 24.18 50.82
CA LYS A 173 -53.25 23.88 51.36
C LYS A 173 -53.23 23.83 52.89
N SER A 174 -52.25 23.16 53.49
CA SER A 174 -52.12 23.13 54.96
C SER A 174 -51.87 24.52 55.56
N LEU A 175 -51.13 25.40 54.85
CA LEU A 175 -50.96 26.80 55.27
C LEU A 175 -52.27 27.59 55.23
N GLN A 176 -53.12 27.37 54.21
CA GLN A 176 -54.46 27.98 54.14
C GLN A 176 -55.37 27.51 55.29
N GLU A 177 -55.34 26.22 55.61
CA GLU A 177 -56.08 25.66 56.76
C GLU A 177 -55.59 26.25 58.09
N LEU A 178 -54.29 26.45 58.23
CA LEU A 178 -53.68 27.10 59.39
C LEU A 178 -54.08 28.58 59.49
N GLU A 179 -54.08 29.33 58.38
CA GLU A 179 -54.55 30.72 58.34
C GLU A 179 -56.01 30.85 58.79
N MET A 180 -56.90 29.99 58.27
CA MET A 180 -58.31 29.95 58.69
C MET A 180 -58.47 29.63 60.17
N SER A 181 -57.65 28.72 60.71
CA SER A 181 -57.65 28.37 62.12
C SER A 181 -57.20 29.54 63.00
N ILE A 182 -56.14 30.26 62.60
CA ILE A 182 -55.67 31.47 63.30
C ILE A 182 -56.74 32.55 63.28
N LYS A 183 -57.39 32.78 62.13
CA LYS A 183 -58.47 33.76 62.03
C LYS A 183 -59.64 33.42 62.96
N SER A 184 -60.06 32.15 62.97
CA SER A 184 -61.13 31.68 63.85
C SER A 184 -60.76 31.82 65.34
N ALA A 185 -59.51 31.54 65.70
CA ALA A 185 -59.02 31.75 67.06
C ALA A 185 -59.03 33.24 67.45
N ASN A 186 -58.62 34.13 66.53
CA ASN A 186 -58.62 35.56 66.76
C ASN A 186 -60.06 36.12 66.89
N ASP A 187 -60.98 35.70 66.03
CA ASP A 187 -62.40 36.08 66.12
C ASP A 187 -63.00 35.62 67.45
N GLY A 188 -62.66 34.40 67.89
CA GLY A 188 -63.03 33.88 69.22
C GLY A 188 -62.48 34.73 70.38
N LEU A 189 -61.21 35.12 70.33
CA LEU A 189 -60.60 36.01 71.32
C LEU A 189 -61.31 37.37 71.38
N SER A 190 -61.60 37.98 70.22
CA SER A 190 -62.34 39.25 70.15
C SER A 190 -63.79 39.14 70.62
N GLN A 191 -64.39 37.95 70.54
CA GLN A 191 -65.70 37.71 71.13
C GLN A 191 -65.62 37.56 72.66
N VAL A 192 -64.64 36.80 73.16
CA VAL A 192 -64.39 36.67 74.61
C VAL A 192 -64.09 38.02 75.24
N GLU A 193 -63.31 38.87 74.58
CA GLU A 193 -63.01 40.24 75.03
C GLU A 193 -64.31 41.07 75.18
N ARG A 194 -65.16 41.08 74.14
CA ARG A 194 -66.46 41.78 74.18
C ARG A 194 -67.38 41.24 75.27
N GLU A 195 -67.46 39.93 75.44
CA GLU A 195 -68.26 39.30 76.48
C GLU A 195 -67.73 39.66 77.88
N SER A 196 -66.40 39.72 78.05
CA SER A 196 -65.74 40.15 79.28
C SER A 196 -66.04 41.61 79.62
N ASP A 197 -65.95 42.52 78.65
CA ASP A 197 -66.29 43.95 78.84
C ASP A 197 -67.76 44.14 79.26
N VAL A 198 -68.68 43.41 78.61
CA VAL A 198 -70.11 43.43 78.96
C VAL A 198 -70.34 42.88 80.36
N ALA A 199 -69.67 41.78 80.72
CA ALA A 199 -69.76 41.21 82.06
C ALA A 199 -69.26 42.19 83.13
N GLU A 200 -68.15 42.89 82.88
CA GLU A 200 -67.59 43.91 83.77
C GLU A 200 -68.55 45.10 83.92
N SER A 201 -69.06 45.65 82.81
CA SER A 201 -70.04 46.74 82.84
C SER A 201 -71.31 46.36 83.62
N LYS A 202 -71.79 45.13 83.43
CA LYS A 202 -72.97 44.60 84.15
C LYS A 202 -72.69 44.43 85.63
N ALA A 203 -71.50 43.98 86.02
CA ALA A 203 -71.09 43.86 87.41
C ALA A 203 -71.02 45.24 88.11
N ILE A 204 -70.41 46.23 87.48
CA ILE A 204 -70.35 47.62 87.99
C ILE A 204 -71.75 48.20 88.14
N GLY A 205 -72.62 48.02 87.14
CA GLY A 205 -74.01 48.47 87.20
C GLY A 205 -74.80 47.81 88.34
N HIS A 206 -74.57 46.53 88.58
CA HIS A 206 -75.22 45.80 89.68
C HIS A 206 -74.74 46.30 91.06
N GLU A 207 -73.46 46.65 91.20
CA GLU A 207 -72.89 47.23 92.42
C GLU A 207 -73.40 48.67 92.68
N MET A 208 -73.49 49.51 91.63
CA MET A 208 -74.08 50.85 91.74
C MET A 208 -75.55 50.80 92.16
N ASN A 209 -76.34 49.90 91.58
CA ASN A 209 -77.75 49.75 91.91
C ASN A 209 -77.94 49.21 93.35
N SER A 210 -77.04 48.36 93.85
CA SER A 210 -77.11 47.91 95.25
C SER A 210 -76.72 48.99 96.25
N LYS A 211 -75.89 49.98 95.88
CA LYS A 211 -75.51 51.11 96.74
C LYS A 211 -76.54 52.25 96.78
N MET A 212 -77.47 52.33 95.81
CA MET A 212 -78.53 53.35 95.76
C MET A 212 -79.82 52.94 96.49
N LYS A 213 -79.97 51.68 96.88
CA LYS A 213 -81.04 51.19 97.76
C LYS A 213 -80.59 51.22 99.21
#